data_AF-A0A960V736-F1
#
_entry.id   AF-A0A960V736-F1
#
_cell.length_a   1.000
_cell.length_b   1.000
_cell.length_c   1.000
_cell.angle_alpha   90.00
_cell.angle_beta   90.00
_cell.angle_gamma   90.00
#
_symmetry.space_group_name_H-M   'P 1'
#
loop_
_entity.id
_entity.type
_entity.pdbx_description
1 polymer ?
#
loop_
_entity_poly.entity_id
_entity_poly.type
_entity_poly.pdbx_seq_one_letter_code
_entity_poly.pdbx_strand_id
1 'polypeptide(L)' 'MKYKSFKITNYKGIEELEISFTEGNLLILSGLNESGKTTVLDAINNWGLMTKKQYLENGKKCSTS' A
#
# COMPACT_ATOMS: atom_id res chain seq x y z
N MET A 1 -14.21 3.58 -0.72
CA MET A 1 -13.08 3.99 -1.59
C MET A 1 -12.39 2.73 -2.10
N LYS A 2 -12.03 2.65 -3.39
CA LYS A 2 -11.30 1.52 -3.98
C LYS A 2 -9.95 2.02 -4.49
N TYR A 3 -8.87 1.28 -4.25
CA TYR A 3 -7.54 1.60 -4.78
C TYR A 3 -7.46 1.22 -6.26
N LYS A 4 -6.91 2.10 -7.10
CA LYS A 4 -6.74 1.87 -8.55
C LYS A 4 -5.36 1.30 -8.87
N SER A 5 -4.33 1.81 -8.20
CA SER A 5 -2.96 1.32 -8.35
C SER A 5 -2.11 1.68 -7.13
N PHE A 6 -0.98 0.99 -6.98
CA PHE A 6 0.13 1.37 -6.12
C PHE A 6 1.39 1.49 -6.95
N LYS A 7 2.14 2.57 -6.74
CA LYS A 7 3.51 2.72 -7.24
C LYS A 7 4.46 2.73 -6.04
N ILE A 8 5.38 1.78 -6.00
CA ILE A 8 6.40 1.63 -4.96
C ILE A 8 7.76 1.87 -5.62
N THR A 9 8.55 2.77 -5.04
CA THR A 9 9.87 3.14 -5.57
C THR A 9 10.86 3.29 -4.43
N ASN A 10 12.09 2.82 -4.61
CA ASN A 10 13.18 2.94 -3.64
C ASN A 10 12.80 2.49 -2.21
N TYR A 11 12.14 1.33 -2.08
CA TYR A 11 11.67 0.81 -0.79
C TYR A 11 12.23 -0.59 -0.50
N LYS A 12 13.11 -0.70 0.49
CA LYS A 12 13.66 -1.97 1.01
C LYS A 12 14.04 -2.99 -0.09
N GLY A 13 14.83 -2.57 -1.07
CA GLY A 13 15.29 -3.42 -2.18
C GLY A 13 14.34 -3.49 -3.39
N ILE A 14 13.18 -2.83 -3.33
CA ILE A 14 12.33 -2.56 -4.49
C ILE A 14 12.81 -1.25 -5.12
N GLU A 15 13.41 -1.33 -6.32
CA GLU A 15 13.77 -0.14 -7.11
C GLU A 15 12.51 0.54 -7.66
N GLU A 16 11.71 -0.21 -8.43
CA GLU A 16 10.42 0.23 -8.94
C GLU A 16 9.45 -0.96 -9.05
N LEU A 17 8.21 -0.76 -8.62
CA LEU A 17 7.10 -1.71 -8.75
C LEU A 17 5.79 -0.96 -8.93
N GLU A 18 5.03 -1.33 -9.96
CA GLU A 18 3.67 -0.83 -10.19
C GLU A 18 2.67 -1.99 -10.12
N ILE A 19 1.61 -1.80 -9.34
CA ILE A 19 0.51 -2.74 -9.18
C ILE A 19 -0.77 -2.02 -9.56
N SER A 20 -1.46 -2.49 -10.59
CA SER A 20 -2.73 -1.92 -11.07
C SER A 20 -3.88 -2.88 -10.83
N PHE A 21 -5.00 -2.37 -10.31
CA PHE A 21 -6.21 -3.13 -10.03
C PHE A 21 -7.29 -2.77 -11.05
N THR A 22 -7.82 -3.78 -11.74
CA THR A 22 -9.07 -3.65 -12.50
C THR A 22 -10.25 -4.08 -11.63
N GLU A 23 -11.45 -3.59 -11.93
CA GLU A 23 -12.62 -3.86 -11.11
C GLU A 23 -12.97 -5.36 -11.06
N GLY A 24 -13.22 -5.87 -9.85
CA GLY A 24 -13.64 -7.26 -9.63
C GLY A 24 -12.50 -8.28 -9.54
N ASN A 25 -11.23 -7.86 -9.51
CA ASN A 25 -10.10 -8.79 -9.56
C ASN A 25 -9.54 -9.18 -8.20
N LEU A 26 -9.25 -10.49 -8.05
CA LEU A 26 -8.35 -11.04 -7.04
C LEU A 26 -6.91 -10.92 -7.54
N LEU A 27 -6.05 -10.21 -6.81
CA LEU A 27 -4.61 -10.19 -7.08
C LEU A 27 -3.92 -11.19 -6.17
N ILE A 28 -3.13 -12.09 -6.75
CA ILE A 28 -2.31 -13.06 -6.01
C ILE A 28 -0.85 -12.65 -6.11
N LEU A 29 -0.20 -12.44 -4.97
CA LEU A 29 1.24 -12.20 -4.89
C LEU A 29 1.95 -13.53 -4.64
N SER A 30 2.58 -14.08 -5.69
CA SER A 30 3.27 -15.39 -5.65
C SER A 30 4.75 -15.25 -6.02
N GLY A 31 5.56 -16.20 -5.58
CA GLY A 31 7.01 -16.22 -5.78
C GLY A 31 7.72 -17.03 -4.69
N LEU A 32 9.02 -17.28 -4.87
CA LEU A 32 9.85 -17.99 -3.90
C LEU A 32 9.99 -17.20 -2.59
N ASN A 33 10.38 -17.87 -1.51
CA ASN A 33 10.75 -17.18 -0.27
C ASN A 33 11.83 -16.14 -0.57
N GLU A 34 11.83 -15.06 0.22
CA GLU A 34 12.77 -13.94 0.09
C GLU A 34 12.68 -13.15 -1.23
N SER A 35 11.73 -13.47 -2.11
CA SER A 35 11.48 -12.72 -3.36
C SER A 35 10.80 -11.34 -3.16
N GLY A 36 10.77 -10.82 -1.92
CA GLY A 36 10.20 -9.50 -1.62
C GLY A 36 8.68 -9.43 -1.44
N LYS A 37 7.95 -10.56 -1.39
CA LYS A 37 6.47 -10.54 -1.23
C LYS A 37 6.01 -9.80 0.03
N THR A 38 6.63 -10.10 1.17
CA THR A 38 6.34 -9.40 2.44
C THR A 38 6.72 -7.92 2.33
N THR A 39 7.80 -7.59 1.63
CA THR A 39 8.24 -6.20 1.41
C THR A 39 7.21 -5.37 0.66
N VAL A 40 6.52 -5.95 -0.33
CA VAL A 40 5.43 -5.29 -1.05
C VAL A 40 4.27 -4.97 -0.11
N LEU A 41 3.84 -5.93 0.71
CA LEU A 41 2.76 -5.73 1.68
C LEU A 41 3.14 -4.72 2.76
N ASP A 42 4.39 -4.75 3.23
CA ASP A 42 4.97 -3.77 4.15
C ASP A 42 4.89 -2.34 3.60
N ALA A 43 5.22 -2.15 2.31
CA ALA A 43 5.18 -0.84 1.67
C ALA A 43 3.75 -0.28 1.64
N ILE A 44 2.79 -1.12 1.25
CA ILE A 44 1.36 -0.76 1.21
C ILE A 44 0.85 -0.42 2.62
N ASN A 45 1.20 -1.24 3.63
CA ASN A 45 0.79 -1.01 5.01
C ASN A 45 1.40 0.28 5.58
N ASN A 46 2.69 0.54 5.33
CA ASN A 46 3.36 1.76 5.77
C ASN A 46 2.67 3.01 5.19
N TRP A 47 2.37 3.00 3.89
CA TRP A 47 1.62 4.09 3.25
C TRP A 47 0.25 4.32 3.90
N GLY A 48 -0.48 3.23 4.20
CA GLY A 48 -1.76 3.31 4.92
C GLY A 48 -1.64 3.90 6.33
N LEU A 49 -0.58 3.59 7.06
CA LEU A 49 -0.32 4.17 8.38
C LEU A 49 0.07 5.65 8.30
N MET A 50 0.92 6.01 7.34
CA MET A 50 1.35 7.40 7.11
C MET A 50 0.18 8.31 6.75
N THR A 51 -0.69 7.85 5.85
CA THR A 51 -1.91 8.60 5.48
C THR A 51 -2.87 8.75 6.66
N LYS A 52 -3.07 7.69 7.46
CA LYS A 52 -3.86 7.77 8.69
C LYS A 52 -3.27 8.73 9.71
N LYS A 53 -1.95 8.71 9.90
CA LYS A 53 -1.24 9.61 10.82
C LYS A 53 -1.38 11.07 10.38
N GLN A 54 -1.12 11.38 9.11
CA GLN A 54 -1.34 12.72 8.54
C GLN A 54 -2.78 13.20 8.72
N TYR A 55 -3.75 12.30 8.56
CA TYR A 55 -5.15 12.62 8.77
C TYR A 55 -5.46 13.02 10.23
N LEU A 56 -4.91 12.28 11.20
CA LEU A 56 -5.07 12.56 12.62
C LEU A 56 -4.33 13.83 13.07
N GLU A 57 -3.13 14.07 12.53
CA GLU A 57 -2.29 15.24 12.88
C GLU A 57 -2.84 16.56 12.32
N ASN A 58 -3.45 16.54 11.13
CA ASN A 58 -4.01 17.73 10.49
C ASN A 58 -5.40 18.13 11.00
N GLY A 59 -5.83 17.64 12.17
CA GLY A 59 -6.97 18.18 12.91
C GLY A 59 -8.37 17.88 12.36
N LYS A 60 -8.52 17.05 11.33
CA LYS A 60 -9.84 16.51 10.97
C LYS A 60 -10.08 15.20 11.71
N LYS A 61 -10.73 15.24 12.87
CA LYS A 61 -11.66 14.16 13.21
C LYS A 61 -12.74 14.21 12.13
N CYS A 62 -12.80 13.28 11.18
CA CYS A 62 -14.11 12.97 10.59
C CYS A 62 -14.91 12.44 11.76
N SER A 63 -15.88 13.24 12.17
CA SER A 63 -16.94 12.87 13.08
C SER A 63 -17.51 11.51 12.68
N THR A 64 -17.25 10.51 13.51
CA THR A 64 -18.26 9.51 13.84
C THR A 64 -18.33 9.47 15.35
N SER A 65 -19.41 10.08 15.85
CA SER A 65 -19.99 10.06 17.19
C SER A 65 -19.14 10.56 18.36
#